data_AF-A0A3D3KMZ2-F1
#
_entry.id   AF-A0A3D3KMZ2-F1
#
_cell.length_a   1.000
_cell.length_b   1.000
_cell.length_c   1.000
_cell.angle_alpha   90.00
_cell.angle_beta   90.00
_cell.angle_gamma   90.00
#
_symmetry.space_group_name_H-M   'P 1'
#
loop_
_entity.id
_entity.type
_entity.pdbx_description
1 polymer ?
#
loop_
_entity_poly.entity_id
_entity_poly.type
_entity_poly.pdbx_seq_one_letter_code
_entity_poly.pdbx_strand_id
1 'polypeptide(L)'
;MSLKGGYINFEKMRELKNFTEASCLDFGPEHNLFISKLQKTFPWYVNTHSENSPGNIYSFLTRAVEDMPPDKWEETKDKILPVDRELSLCLNKAGCKHYSFRYNDFTAVRSDWGDGKGE
;
A
#
# COMPACT_ATOMS: atom_id res chain seq x y z
N MET A 1 -24.98 -1.54 6.06
CA MET A 1 -24.99 -1.30 4.60
C MET A 1 -24.42 -2.50 3.85
N SER A 2 -23.25 -3.03 4.20
CA SER A 2 -22.61 -4.14 3.47
C SER A 2 -23.40 -5.46 3.47
N LEU A 3 -23.99 -5.86 4.60
CA LEU A 3 -24.84 -7.06 4.69
C LEU A 3 -26.10 -6.96 3.82
N LYS A 4 -26.75 -5.79 3.81
CA LYS A 4 -27.93 -5.54 2.97
C LYS A 4 -27.58 -5.41 1.47
N GLY A 5 -26.32 -5.11 1.15
CA GLY A 5 -25.82 -4.95 -0.21
C GLY A 5 -25.24 -6.22 -0.84
N GLY A 6 -25.16 -7.34 -0.11
CA GLY A 6 -24.65 -8.61 -0.64
C GLY A 6 -23.13 -8.65 -0.84
N TYR A 7 -22.38 -7.69 -0.30
CA TYR A 7 -20.94 -7.57 -0.52
C TYR A 7 -20.09 -8.40 0.45
N ILE A 8 -20.65 -9.35 1.20
CA ILE A 8 -19.91 -10.09 2.22
C ILE A 8 -19.60 -11.49 1.70
N ASN A 9 -18.31 -11.79 1.58
CA ASN A 9 -17.82 -13.16 1.44
C ASN A 9 -17.72 -13.79 2.84
N PHE A 10 -18.71 -14.61 3.19
CA PHE A 10 -18.82 -15.24 4.50
C PHE A 10 -17.78 -16.35 4.75
N GLU A 11 -17.24 -16.97 3.71
CA GLU A 11 -16.15 -17.94 3.85
C GLU A 11 -14.88 -17.23 4.29
N LYS A 12 -14.50 -16.19 3.55
CA LYS A 12 -13.37 -15.34 3.89
C LYS A 12 -13.53 -14.69 5.26
N MET A 13 -14.75 -14.26 5.61
CA MET A 13 -15.05 -13.72 6.95
C MET A 13 -14.74 -14.70 8.09
N ARG A 14 -14.95 -16.00 7.89
CA ARG A 14 -14.64 -17.03 8.90
C ARG A 14 -13.15 -17.32 9.01
N GLU A 15 -12.40 -17.13 7.92
CA GLU A 15 -10.96 -17.41 7.84
C GLU A 15 -10.09 -16.22 8.26
N LEU A 16 -10.62 -14.99 8.19
CA LEU A 16 -9.91 -13.78 8.59
C LEU A 16 -9.59 -13.81 10.08
N LYS A 17 -8.29 -13.95 10.38
CA LYS A 17 -7.73 -13.84 11.73
C LYS A 17 -7.24 -12.42 12.06
N ASN A 18 -7.06 -11.57 11.04
CA ASN A 18 -6.64 -10.17 11.16
C ASN A 18 -7.60 -9.26 10.37
N PHE A 19 -7.80 -8.03 10.84
CA PHE A 19 -8.73 -7.06 10.23
C PHE A 19 -8.03 -5.99 9.39
N THR A 20 -6.71 -6.11 9.26
CA THR A 20 -5.80 -5.08 8.77
C THR A 20 -5.26 -5.39 7.39
N GLU A 21 -4.93 -6.65 7.13
CA GLU A 21 -4.36 -7.07 5.85
C GLU A 21 -5.43 -7.52 4.85
N ALA A 22 -6.63 -7.87 5.31
CA ALA A 22 -7.66 -8.39 4.44
C ALA A 22 -9.09 -8.05 4.89
N SER A 23 -9.96 -7.89 3.90
CA SER A 23 -11.38 -7.61 4.07
C SER A 23 -12.20 -8.80 3.56
N CYS A 24 -13.30 -9.10 4.26
CA CYS A 24 -14.32 -10.05 3.79
C CYS A 24 -15.28 -9.41 2.78
N LEU A 25 -15.08 -8.14 2.44
CA LEU A 25 -15.89 -7.48 1.43
C LEU A 25 -15.50 -7.96 0.03
N ASP A 26 -16.52 -8.20 -0.78
CA ASP A 26 -16.44 -8.59 -2.18
C ASP A 26 -17.30 -7.63 -3.00
N PHE A 27 -16.63 -6.83 -3.84
CA PHE A 27 -17.25 -5.83 -4.72
C PHE A 27 -17.22 -6.26 -6.19
N GLY A 28 -16.92 -7.53 -6.45
CA GLY A 28 -16.71 -8.07 -7.77
C GLY A 28 -15.26 -7.91 -8.28
N PRO A 29 -14.90 -8.62 -9.38
CA PRO A 29 -13.51 -8.81 -9.79
C PRO A 29 -12.73 -7.51 -10.05
N GLU A 30 -13.35 -6.56 -10.74
CA GLU A 30 -12.72 -5.29 -11.10
C GLU A 30 -12.40 -4.43 -9.86
N HIS A 31 -13.39 -4.24 -9.00
CA HIS A 31 -13.22 -3.45 -7.77
C HIS A 31 -12.29 -4.15 -6.77
N ASN A 32 -12.36 -5.47 -6.64
CA ASN A 32 -11.46 -6.21 -5.78
C ASN A 32 -10.01 -6.10 -6.26
N LEU A 33 -9.77 -6.15 -7.58
CA LEU A 33 -8.44 -5.93 -8.16
C LEU A 33 -7.94 -4.51 -7.89
N PHE A 34 -8.79 -3.50 -8.12
CA PHE A 34 -8.47 -2.12 -7.82
C PHE A 34 -8.09 -1.92 -6.35
N ILE A 35 -8.89 -2.43 -5.42
CA ILE A 35 -8.63 -2.34 -3.97
C ILE A 35 -7.32 -3.04 -3.61
N SER A 36 -7.06 -4.23 -4.16
CA SER A 36 -5.82 -4.96 -3.93
C SER A 36 -4.58 -4.16 -4.37
N LYS A 37 -4.63 -3.54 -5.55
CA LYS A 37 -3.58 -2.64 -6.05
C LYS A 37 -3.39 -1.46 -5.11
N LEU A 38 -4.49 -0.75 -4.80
CA LEU A 38 -4.47 0.44 -3.96
C LEU A 38 -3.89 0.16 -2.57
N GLN A 39 -4.28 -0.95 -1.92
CA GLN A 39 -3.76 -1.34 -0.61
C GLN A 39 -2.24 -1.44 -0.56
N LYS A 40 -1.60 -1.83 -1.68
CA LYS A 40 -0.16 -2.00 -1.76
C LYS A 40 0.59 -0.79 -2.33
N THR A 41 -0.11 0.18 -2.95
CA THR A 41 0.51 1.35 -3.57
C THR A 41 0.04 2.68 -2.98
N PHE A 42 -0.76 2.67 -1.91
CA PHE A 42 -1.33 3.88 -1.32
C PHE A 42 -0.31 5.02 -1.06
N PRO A 43 0.88 4.77 -0.47
CA PRO A 43 1.92 5.80 -0.30
C PRO A 43 2.42 6.40 -1.61
N TRP A 44 2.36 5.68 -2.74
CA TRP A 44 2.78 6.22 -4.03
C TRP A 44 1.83 7.32 -4.51
N TYR A 45 0.53 7.16 -4.28
CA TYR A 45 -0.44 8.23 -4.53
C TYR A 45 -0.18 9.45 -3.63
N VAL A 46 0.10 9.22 -2.34
CA VAL A 46 0.43 10.31 -1.41
C VAL A 46 1.68 11.06 -1.86
N ASN A 47 2.74 10.34 -2.21
CA ASN A 47 4.01 10.93 -2.66
C ASN A 47 3.89 11.72 -3.96
N THR A 48 3.00 11.30 -4.87
CA THR A 48 2.73 12.04 -6.11
C THR A 48 2.31 13.48 -5.85
N HIS A 49 1.64 13.73 -4.73
CA HIS A 49 1.14 15.05 -4.32
C HIS A 49 1.92 15.67 -3.15
N SER A 50 3.02 15.07 -2.71
CA SER A 50 3.80 15.54 -1.56
C SER A 50 4.91 16.49 -1.98
N GLU A 51 5.09 17.59 -1.22
CA GLU A 51 6.21 18.51 -1.42
C GLU A 51 7.55 17.84 -1.14
N ASN A 52 8.57 18.13 -1.96
CA ASN A 52 9.93 17.56 -1.87
C ASN A 52 9.99 16.02 -2.02
N SER A 53 8.96 15.42 -2.61
CA SER A 53 8.94 14.02 -3.08
C SER A 53 9.06 13.97 -4.61
N PRO A 54 9.72 12.96 -5.20
CA PRO A 54 9.82 12.82 -6.65
C PRO A 54 8.48 12.33 -7.25
N GLY A 55 7.49 13.22 -7.31
CA GLY A 55 6.12 12.87 -7.71
C GLY A 55 6.01 12.27 -9.12
N ASN A 56 6.95 12.59 -10.02
CA ASN A 56 7.02 12.00 -11.36
C ASN A 56 7.36 10.49 -11.33
N ILE A 57 8.25 10.05 -10.42
CA ILE A 57 8.58 8.64 -10.25
C ILE A 57 7.34 7.89 -9.77
N TYR A 58 6.66 8.43 -8.75
CA TYR A 58 5.47 7.79 -8.22
C TYR A 58 4.29 7.79 -9.19
N SER A 59 4.11 8.84 -9.99
CA SER A 59 3.09 8.87 -11.07
C SER A 59 3.32 7.79 -12.12
N PHE A 60 4.58 7.52 -12.46
CA PHE A 60 4.92 6.44 -13.39
C PHE A 60 4.61 5.07 -12.78
N LEU A 61 4.97 4.87 -11.51
CA LEU A 61 4.74 3.62 -10.80
C LEU A 61 3.26 3.32 -10.57
N THR A 62 2.45 4.31 -10.19
CA THR A 62 1.01 4.14 -10.01
C THR A 62 0.33 3.76 -11.32
N ARG A 63 0.64 4.46 -12.42
CA ARG A 63 0.09 4.15 -13.74
C ARG A 63 0.46 2.75 -14.22
N ALA A 64 1.70 2.32 -14.00
CA ALA A 64 2.14 0.97 -14.35
C ALA A 64 1.35 -0.12 -13.59
N VAL A 65 0.95 0.14 -12.34
CA VAL A 65 0.13 -0.79 -11.55
C VAL A 65 -1.35 -0.70 -11.95
N GLU A 66 -1.88 0.48 -12.24
CA GLU A 66 -3.25 0.67 -12.73
C GLU A 66 -3.50 -0.13 -14.02
N ASP A 67 -2.60 -0.01 -15.00
CA ASP A 67 -2.67 -0.68 -16.30
C ASP A 67 -2.36 -2.20 -16.24
N MET A 68 -1.94 -2.72 -15.07
CA MET A 68 -1.54 -4.12 -14.93
C MET A 68 -2.75 -5.08 -14.95
N PRO A 69 -2.76 -6.14 -15.79
CA PRO A 69 -3.86 -7.09 -15.80
C PRO A 69 -3.85 -8.00 -14.55
N PRO A 70 -4.98 -8.68 -14.22
CA PRO A 70 -5.14 -9.40 -12.96
C PRO A 70 -4.12 -10.52 -12.73
N ASP A 71 -3.84 -11.30 -13.76
CA ASP A 71 -2.83 -12.37 -13.79
C ASP A 71 -1.44 -11.84 -13.43
N LYS A 72 -1.03 -10.74 -14.07
CA LYS A 72 0.26 -10.11 -13.80
C LYS A 72 0.33 -9.44 -12.43
N TRP A 73 -0.80 -8.91 -11.95
CA TRP A 73 -0.90 -8.35 -10.61
C TRP A 73 -0.63 -9.42 -9.55
N GLU A 74 -1.23 -10.60 -9.69
CA GLU A 74 -1.03 -11.70 -8.75
C GLU A 74 0.45 -12.14 -8.63
N GLU A 75 1.21 -12.13 -9.73
CA GLU A 75 2.64 -12.43 -9.74
C GLU A 75 3.54 -11.31 -9.16
N THR A 76 3.02 -10.08 -9.12
CA THR A 76 3.82 -8.88 -8.83
C THR A 76 3.50 -8.28 -7.47
N LYS A 77 2.29 -8.48 -6.94
CA LYS A 77 1.79 -7.80 -5.73
C LYS A 77 2.70 -7.95 -4.51
N ASP A 78 3.40 -9.06 -4.37
CA ASP A 78 4.29 -9.29 -3.21
C ASP A 78 5.67 -8.64 -3.36
N LYS A 79 6.01 -8.17 -4.57
CA LYS A 79 7.24 -7.43 -4.87
C LYS A 79 7.09 -5.93 -4.64
N ILE A 80 5.86 -5.41 -4.56
CA ILE A 80 5.60 -3.97 -4.41
C ILE A 80 6.24 -3.41 -3.13
N LEU A 81 6.09 -4.11 -2.00
CA LEU A 81 6.66 -3.66 -0.72
C LEU A 81 8.20 -3.68 -0.71
N PRO A 82 8.89 -4.74 -1.20
CA PRO A 82 10.33 -4.68 -1.43
C PRO A 82 10.78 -3.49 -2.30
N VAL A 83 10.09 -3.24 -3.42
CA VAL A 83 10.40 -2.12 -4.32
C VAL A 83 10.23 -0.77 -3.61
N ASP A 84 9.16 -0.60 -2.84
CA ASP A 84 8.92 0.61 -2.05
C ASP A 84 10.06 0.85 -1.04
N ARG A 85 10.55 -0.22 -0.38
CA ARG A 85 11.67 -0.14 0.57
C ARG A 85 12.98 0.24 -0.11
N GLU A 86 13.28 -0.32 -1.27
CA GLU A 86 14.48 0.04 -2.03
C GLU A 86 14.44 1.50 -2.48
N LEU A 87 13.29 1.93 -3.03
CA LEU A 87 13.07 3.32 -3.42
C LEU A 87 13.23 4.26 -2.23
N SER A 88 12.64 3.90 -1.08
CA SER A 88 12.78 4.64 0.18
C SER A 88 14.24 4.85 0.57
N LEU A 89 15.08 3.80 0.49
CA LEU A 89 16.50 3.90 0.81
C LEU A 89 17.24 4.84 -0.15
N CYS A 90 16.94 4.77 -1.45
CA CYS A 90 17.53 5.66 -2.46
C CYS A 90 17.15 7.12 -2.24
N LEU A 91 15.86 7.40 -1.95
CA LEU A 91 15.37 8.76 -1.75
C LEU A 91 15.91 9.39 -0.46
N ASN A 92 16.00 8.60 0.62
CA ASN A 92 16.64 9.07 1.85
C ASN A 92 18.12 9.44 1.62
N LYS A 93 18.88 8.63 0.87
CA LYS A 93 20.27 8.97 0.50
C LYS A 93 20.37 10.23 -0.37
N ALA A 94 19.36 10.50 -1.19
CA ALA A 94 19.28 11.69 -2.03
C ALA A 94 18.75 12.94 -1.28
N GLY A 95 18.39 12.81 0.01
CA GLY A 95 17.79 13.90 0.79
C GLY A 95 16.36 14.25 0.38
N CYS A 96 15.69 13.38 -0.40
CA CYS A 96 14.30 13.55 -0.80
C CYS A 96 13.37 13.01 0.28
N LYS A 97 12.25 13.72 0.54
CA LYS A 97 11.22 13.23 1.45
C LYS A 97 10.33 12.23 0.72
N HIS A 98 9.93 11.17 1.41
CA HIS A 98 8.94 10.25 0.88
C HIS A 98 8.10 9.61 2.00
N TYR A 99 6.85 9.30 1.69
CA TYR A 99 5.96 8.50 2.52
C TYR A 99 6.14 7.04 2.14
N SER A 100 6.35 6.16 3.11
CA SER A 100 6.45 4.72 2.89
C SER A 100 5.53 3.99 3.85
N PHE A 101 5.17 2.75 3.53
CA PHE A 101 4.58 1.87 4.53
C PHE A 101 5.60 1.63 5.65
N ARG A 102 5.40 2.23 6.82
CA ARG A 102 6.15 1.88 8.02
C ARG A 102 5.30 0.94 8.87
N TYR A 103 5.69 -0.34 8.83
CA TYR A 103 5.26 -1.45 9.69
C TYR A 103 3.77 -1.83 9.59
N ASN A 104 3.47 -3.10 9.28
CA ASN A 104 2.18 -3.71 9.64
C ASN A 104 2.20 -3.98 11.17
N ASP A 105 1.10 -4.17 11.90
CA ASP A 105 -0.32 -4.05 11.58
C ASP A 105 -1.09 -3.30 12.68
N PHE A 106 -0.47 -2.87 13.80
CA PHE A 106 -1.22 -2.16 14.86
C PHE A 106 -0.57 -0.99 15.56
N THR A 107 0.76 -0.90 15.65
CA THR A 107 1.43 0.23 16.32
C THR A 107 2.90 0.19 15.95
N ALA A 108 3.41 1.21 15.25
CA ALA A 108 4.84 1.48 15.31
C ALA A 108 5.08 2.98 15.33
N VAL A 109 6.00 3.35 16.21
CA VAL A 109 6.12 4.63 16.93
C VAL A 109 6.65 5.78 16.07
N ARG A 110 6.60 6.97 16.67
CA ARG A 110 6.97 8.27 16.10
C ARG A 110 8.38 8.26 15.51
N SER A 111 8.52 8.84 14.31
CA SER A 111 9.71 8.76 13.44
C SER A 111 10.98 9.43 13.98
N ASP A 112 10.89 10.13 15.11
CA ASP A 112 11.96 10.85 15.82
C ASP A 112 12.62 10.03 16.95
N TRP A 113 12.19 8.78 17.14
CA TRP A 113 12.95 7.80 17.93
C TRP A 113 14.14 7.25 17.12
N GLY A 114 14.96 8.17 16.61
CA GLY A 114 16.19 7.85 15.89
C GLY A 114 17.31 7.47 16.83
N ASP A 115 18.31 6.76 16.30
CA ASP A 115 19.57 6.46 16.98
C ASP A 115 20.05 7.68 17.78
N GLY A 116 20.16 7.47 19.10
CA GLY A 116 19.94 8.49 20.13
C GLY A 116 20.49 9.89 19.87
N LYS A 117 19.60 10.88 19.95
CA LYS A 117 19.79 12.09 20.77
C LYS A 117 18.43 12.57 21.28
N GLY A 118 18.28 12.52 22.60
CA GLY A 118 17.12 13.05 23.29
C GLY A 118 17.12 14.57 23.35
N GLU A 119 15.92 15.10 23.55
CA GLU A 119 15.63 16.26 24.41
C GLU A 119 14.52 15.84 25.38
#